data_AF-A0A2N1Q7Y2-F1
#
_entry.id   AF-A0A2N1Q7Y2-F1
#
_cell.length_a   1.000
_cell.length_b   1.000
_cell.length_c   1.000
_cell.angle_alpha   90.00
_cell.angle_beta   90.00
_cell.angle_gamma   90.00
#
_symmetry.space_group_name_H-M   'P 1'
#
loop_
_entity.id
_entity.type
_entity.pdbx_description
1 polymer ?
#
loop_
_entity_poly.entity_id
_entity_poly.type
_entity_poly.pdbx_seq_one_letter_code
_entity_poly.pdbx_strand_id
1 'polypeptide(L)'
;MAILRVKRGTTKPSTANLAYVGELAFDYTNNALYARNSTSVVKVGGELELVYSIETAASSISVSYAFNSAYIYTIVVIATTYGSTVDTSSTTINYRTSGLSNISGSALATYANDVASGVTKMFNGSSTSLAIPDSYSSGITLASGISKTITFQLTPIFSTGFTDVRQWLSTGRSVTTVTGQANASITMTEFAHSIGGVPQNLLINPGLDLGSPDLISVSIYRTARK
;
A
#
# COMPACT_ATOMS: atom_id res chain seq x y z
N MET A 1 37.53 14.94 9.35
CA MET A 1 36.29 14.17 9.19
C MET A 1 35.40 14.46 10.39
N ALA A 2 34.18 14.95 10.19
CA ALA A 2 33.26 15.22 11.30
C ALA A 2 32.67 13.90 11.84
N ILE A 3 32.63 13.76 13.16
CA ILE A 3 32.02 12.61 13.84
C ILE A 3 30.72 13.08 14.48
N LEU A 4 29.59 12.55 14.01
CA LEU A 4 28.28 12.76 14.62
C LEU A 4 28.02 11.64 15.64
N ARG A 5 27.63 12.01 16.86
CA ARG A 5 27.30 11.06 17.93
C ARG A 5 25.79 11.01 18.13
N VAL A 6 25.23 9.80 18.09
CA VAL A 6 23.79 9.55 18.27
C VAL A 6 23.58 8.76 19.56
N LYS A 7 22.78 9.30 20.47
CA LYS A 7 22.37 8.62 21.71
C LYS A 7 21.34 7.53 21.38
N ARG A 8 21.33 6.46 22.17
CA ARG A 8 20.50 5.27 21.95
C ARG A 8 19.37 5.22 22.98
N GLY A 9 18.14 4.90 22.58
CA GLY A 9 16.99 4.79 23.48
C GLY A 9 15.82 3.99 22.91
N THR A 10 14.87 3.58 23.77
CA THR A 10 13.66 2.81 23.41
C THR A 10 12.38 3.64 23.46
N THR A 11 12.48 4.94 23.75
CA THR A 11 11.35 5.86 23.83
C THR A 11 11.73 7.23 23.26
N LYS A 12 10.72 8.05 22.95
CA LYS A 12 10.93 9.42 22.46
C LYS A 12 11.80 10.22 23.45
N PRO A 13 12.97 10.72 23.03
CA PRO A 13 13.87 11.47 23.90
C PRO A 13 13.27 12.84 24.25
N SER A 14 13.43 13.22 25.53
CA SER A 14 13.08 14.56 26.04
C SER A 14 14.28 15.50 25.98
N THR A 15 14.04 16.78 26.30
CA THR A 15 15.11 17.78 26.46
C THR A 15 16.06 17.46 27.62
N ALA A 16 15.66 16.61 28.57
CA ALA A 16 16.56 16.11 29.61
C ALA A 16 17.50 15.01 29.07
N ASN A 17 17.04 14.22 28.10
CA ASN A 17 17.87 13.20 27.44
C ASN A 17 18.84 13.83 26.42
N LEU A 18 18.39 14.89 25.73
CA LEU A 18 19.17 15.70 24.79
C LEU A 18 19.34 17.13 25.32
N ALA A 19 20.28 17.30 26.25
CA ALA A 19 20.48 18.56 26.95
C ALA A 19 21.01 19.69 26.05
N TYR A 20 21.76 19.35 25.00
CA TYR A 20 22.44 20.34 24.15
C TYR A 20 21.88 20.38 22.73
N VAL A 21 21.76 21.59 22.17
CA VAL A 21 21.35 21.81 20.78
C VAL A 21 22.28 21.05 19.83
N GLY A 22 21.69 20.37 18.85
CA GLY A 22 22.43 19.54 17.89
C GLY A 22 22.68 18.11 18.36
N GLU A 23 22.36 17.74 19.61
CA GLU A 23 22.39 16.34 20.01
C GLU A 23 21.33 15.52 19.27
N LEU A 24 21.71 14.30 18.90
CA LEU A 24 20.87 13.34 18.20
C LEU A 24 20.57 12.15 19.11
N ALA A 25 19.36 11.60 19.01
CA ALA A 25 19.01 10.31 19.59
C ALA A 25 18.17 9.47 18.65
N PHE A 26 18.40 8.16 18.68
CA PHE A 26 17.61 7.18 17.96
C PHE A 26 16.71 6.41 18.93
N ASP A 27 15.41 6.38 18.60
CA ASP A 27 14.39 5.59 19.27
C ASP A 27 14.19 4.29 18.48
N TYR A 28 14.64 3.17 19.06
CA TYR A 28 14.56 1.85 18.42
C TYR A 28 13.15 1.28 18.35
N THR A 29 12.26 1.67 19.26
CA THR A 29 10.88 1.18 19.28
C THR A 29 10.10 1.75 18.11
N ASN A 30 10.30 3.04 17.84
CA ASN A 30 9.58 3.77 16.79
C ASN A 30 10.41 3.95 15.50
N ASN A 31 11.61 3.34 15.43
CA ASN A 31 12.56 3.47 14.33
C ASN A 31 12.75 4.94 13.87
N ALA A 32 12.94 5.84 14.83
CA ALA A 32 12.89 7.28 14.62
C ALA A 32 14.16 7.97 15.10
N LEU A 33 14.69 8.88 14.28
CA LEU A 33 15.80 9.74 14.65
C LEU A 33 15.25 11.09 15.14
N TYR A 34 15.77 11.57 16.26
CA TYR A 34 15.42 12.84 16.87
C TYR A 34 16.65 13.75 17.00
N ALA A 35 16.42 15.06 16.88
CA ALA A 35 17.42 16.10 17.10
C ALA A 35 16.93 17.13 18.11
N ARG A 36 17.87 17.66 18.90
CA ARG A 36 17.63 18.78 19.80
C ARG A 36 17.75 20.09 19.03
N ASN A 37 16.65 20.84 18.94
CA ASN A 37 16.70 22.25 18.55
C ASN A 37 16.80 23.13 19.82
N SER A 38 16.71 24.45 19.67
CA SER A 38 16.82 25.40 20.80
C SER A 38 15.73 25.27 21.86
N THR A 39 14.54 24.78 21.53
CA THR A 39 13.35 24.80 22.40
C THR A 39 12.80 23.41 22.70
N SER A 40 12.82 22.48 21.76
CA SER A 40 12.30 21.12 21.86
C SER A 40 13.23 20.04 21.29
N VAL A 41 12.78 18.79 21.41
CA VAL A 41 13.32 17.64 20.65
C VAL A 41 12.36 17.33 19.52
N VAL A 42 12.88 17.33 18.29
CA VAL A 42 12.10 17.14 17.06
C VAL A 42 12.51 15.85 16.36
N LYS A 43 11.55 15.15 15.75
CA LYS A 43 11.85 13.99 14.88
C LYS A 43 12.45 14.51 13.58
N VAL A 44 13.60 13.98 13.18
CA VAL A 44 14.36 14.38 11.97
C VAL A 44 14.66 13.21 11.03
N GLY A 45 14.26 11.99 11.38
CA GLY A 45 14.37 10.82 10.51
C GLY A 45 13.35 9.74 10.83
N GLY A 46 13.04 8.90 9.84
CA GLY A 46 11.99 7.89 9.88
C GLY A 46 10.75 8.29 9.07
N GLU A 47 10.95 8.66 7.79
CA GLU A 47 9.92 9.22 6.87
C GLU A 47 8.76 8.26 6.58
N LEU A 48 8.96 6.95 6.73
CA LEU A 48 7.92 5.92 6.58
C LEU A 48 7.66 5.25 7.93
N GLU A 49 6.53 5.59 8.55
CA GLU A 49 6.04 4.95 9.77
C GLU A 49 5.07 3.82 9.41
N LEU A 50 5.37 2.58 9.81
CA LEU A 50 4.41 1.47 9.71
C LEU A 50 3.26 1.71 10.69
N VAL A 51 2.03 1.81 10.19
CA VAL A 51 0.84 2.14 10.98
C VAL A 51 -0.23 1.06 10.98
N TYR A 52 -0.10 0.08 10.11
CA TYR A 52 -0.98 -1.08 10.07
C TYR A 52 -0.24 -2.25 9.42
N SER A 53 -0.38 -3.44 9.98
CA SER A 53 0.09 -4.68 9.38
C SER A 53 -0.83 -5.83 9.75
N ILE A 54 -1.15 -6.68 8.80
CA ILE A 54 -1.97 -7.88 9.01
C ILE A 54 -1.57 -8.95 8.01
N GLU A 55 -1.69 -10.20 8.44
CA GLU A 55 -1.55 -11.39 7.60
C GLU A 55 -2.74 -12.29 7.87
N THR A 56 -3.33 -12.85 6.81
CA THR A 56 -4.50 -13.73 6.93
C THR A 56 -4.55 -14.74 5.79
N ALA A 57 -5.25 -15.84 6.02
CA ALA A 57 -5.63 -16.78 4.98
C ALA A 57 -7.10 -16.55 4.61
N ALA A 58 -7.38 -15.84 3.52
CA ALA A 58 -8.73 -15.51 3.06
C ALA A 58 -8.76 -15.13 1.57
N SER A 59 -9.93 -15.23 0.93
CA SER A 59 -10.16 -14.75 -0.44
C SER A 59 -10.11 -13.22 -0.58
N SER A 60 -10.31 -12.51 0.54
CA SER A 60 -10.25 -11.07 0.60
C SER A 60 -9.95 -10.62 2.03
N ILE A 61 -9.42 -9.42 2.14
CA ILE A 61 -9.06 -8.82 3.43
C ILE A 61 -9.69 -7.44 3.59
N SER A 62 -10.26 -7.22 4.77
CA SER A 62 -10.80 -5.93 5.18
C SER A 62 -9.85 -5.24 6.15
N VAL A 63 -9.21 -4.17 5.70
CA VAL A 63 -8.30 -3.34 6.50
C VAL A 63 -9.07 -2.15 7.05
N SER A 64 -9.40 -2.20 8.33
CA SER A 64 -10.04 -1.08 9.03
C SER A 64 -8.98 -0.10 9.52
N TYR A 65 -8.75 0.96 8.74
CA TYR A 65 -7.80 2.02 9.07
C TYR A 65 -8.36 3.38 8.65
N ALA A 66 -8.56 4.29 9.60
CA ALA A 66 -9.07 5.63 9.34
C ALA A 66 -7.96 6.51 8.74
N PHE A 67 -8.01 6.75 7.43
CA PHE A 67 -7.02 7.57 6.74
C PHE A 67 -7.21 9.05 7.08
N ASN A 68 -6.13 9.69 7.50
CA ASN A 68 -6.11 11.09 7.89
C ASN A 68 -5.45 11.91 6.78
N SER A 69 -6.10 13.01 6.40
CA SER A 69 -5.61 13.88 5.35
C SER A 69 -4.25 14.51 5.63
N ALA A 70 -3.71 14.51 6.85
CA ALA A 70 -2.39 15.04 7.17
C ALA A 70 -1.22 14.19 6.64
N TYR A 71 -1.49 12.99 6.11
CA TYR A 71 -0.47 12.04 5.69
C TYR A 71 -0.67 11.58 4.24
N ILE A 72 0.41 11.08 3.65
CA ILE A 72 0.41 10.25 2.44
C ILE A 72 0.68 8.82 2.88
N TYR A 73 -0.02 7.85 2.30
CA TYR A 73 0.09 6.46 2.70
C TYR A 73 0.71 5.64 1.57
N THR A 74 1.64 4.75 1.91
CA THR A 74 2.12 3.69 1.01
C THR A 74 1.54 2.38 1.50
N ILE A 75 0.74 1.73 0.66
CA ILE A 75 0.10 0.45 0.94
C ILE A 75 0.84 -0.61 0.13
N VAL A 76 1.28 -1.65 0.81
CA VAL A 76 1.91 -2.84 0.23
C VAL A 76 1.02 -4.02 0.52
N VAL A 77 0.65 -4.77 -0.52
CA VAL A 77 -0.12 -6.00 -0.44
C VAL A 77 0.69 -7.10 -1.12
N ILE A 78 0.86 -8.21 -0.43
CA ILE A 78 1.41 -9.44 -0.99
C ILE A 78 0.33 -10.49 -0.83
N ALA A 79 -0.14 -11.04 -1.95
CA ALA A 79 -1.10 -12.13 -1.95
C ALA A 79 -0.49 -13.33 -2.67
N THR A 80 -0.56 -14.52 -2.06
CA THR A 80 -0.09 -15.75 -2.67
C THR A 80 -1.09 -16.86 -2.49
N THR A 81 -1.22 -17.71 -3.50
CA THR A 81 -2.03 -18.92 -3.43
C THR A 81 -1.25 -20.08 -4.04
N TYR A 82 -1.68 -21.28 -3.72
CA TYR A 82 -1.18 -22.50 -4.35
C TYR A 82 -2.36 -23.31 -4.88
N GLY A 83 -2.15 -24.01 -5.97
CA GLY A 83 -3.21 -24.78 -6.62
C GLY A 83 -2.78 -25.17 -8.03
N SER A 84 -3.64 -25.92 -8.71
CA SER A 84 -3.48 -26.26 -10.14
C SER A 84 -4.44 -25.49 -11.04
N THR A 85 -5.27 -24.62 -10.45
CA THR A 85 -6.27 -23.83 -11.18
C THR A 85 -5.61 -22.66 -11.88
N VAL A 86 -6.18 -22.32 -13.03
CA VAL A 86 -5.74 -21.24 -13.90
C VAL A 86 -6.12 -19.88 -13.31
N ASP A 87 -5.18 -18.94 -13.22
CA ASP A 87 -5.45 -17.55 -12.82
C ASP A 87 -6.20 -16.79 -13.91
N THR A 88 -7.44 -16.39 -13.62
CA THR A 88 -8.29 -15.63 -14.55
C THR A 88 -8.84 -14.34 -13.93
N SER A 89 -8.59 -14.09 -12.65
CA SER A 89 -9.33 -13.08 -11.88
C SER A 89 -8.45 -11.90 -11.50
N SER A 90 -8.91 -10.71 -11.84
CA SER A 90 -8.24 -9.44 -11.52
C SER A 90 -8.38 -9.09 -10.04
N THR A 91 -7.37 -8.40 -9.49
CA THR A 91 -7.50 -7.79 -8.16
C THR A 91 -8.60 -6.72 -8.16
N THR A 92 -9.36 -6.63 -7.08
CA THR A 92 -10.28 -5.51 -6.82
C THR A 92 -9.98 -4.83 -5.50
N ILE A 93 -9.96 -3.50 -5.50
CA ILE A 93 -9.86 -2.67 -4.31
C ILE A 93 -11.16 -1.87 -4.16
N ASN A 94 -11.81 -2.01 -3.00
CA ASN A 94 -12.91 -1.14 -2.60
C ASN A 94 -12.44 -0.25 -1.45
N TYR A 95 -12.52 1.06 -1.66
CA TYR A 95 -12.32 2.04 -0.60
C TYR A 95 -13.66 2.21 0.12
N ARG A 96 -13.67 2.18 1.45
CA ARG A 96 -14.91 2.11 2.22
C ARG A 96 -14.97 3.14 3.33
N THR A 97 -16.18 3.56 3.65
CA THR A 97 -16.49 4.40 4.82
C THR A 97 -16.36 3.58 6.12
N SER A 98 -16.49 4.23 7.29
CA SER A 98 -16.56 3.54 8.58
C SER A 98 -17.74 2.58 8.70
N GLY A 99 -18.84 2.88 8.01
CA GLY A 99 -20.00 1.99 7.88
C GLY A 99 -19.82 0.87 6.84
N LEU A 100 -18.60 0.64 6.36
CA LEU A 100 -18.23 -0.40 5.38
C LEU A 100 -18.95 -0.28 4.03
N SER A 101 -19.50 0.90 3.73
CA SER A 101 -20.08 1.18 2.42
C SER A 101 -18.98 1.55 1.43
N ASN A 102 -19.05 0.99 0.22
CA ASN A 102 -18.08 1.30 -0.82
C ASN A 102 -18.22 2.74 -1.29
N ILE A 103 -17.08 3.42 -1.37
CA ILE A 103 -16.95 4.76 -1.91
C ILE A 103 -16.85 4.63 -3.44
N SER A 104 -17.63 5.43 -4.15
CA SER A 104 -17.55 5.50 -5.60
C SER A 104 -16.34 6.30 -6.07
N GLY A 105 -15.82 5.90 -7.23
CA GLY A 105 -14.69 6.53 -7.86
C GLY A 105 -14.53 6.11 -9.31
N SER A 106 -13.45 6.55 -9.93
CA SER A 106 -13.04 6.12 -11.26
C SER A 106 -11.72 5.37 -11.20
N ALA A 107 -11.49 4.50 -12.19
CA ALA A 107 -10.27 3.73 -12.32
C ALA A 107 -9.67 3.89 -13.73
N LEU A 108 -8.35 3.99 -13.78
CA LEU A 108 -7.56 3.90 -14.99
C LEU A 108 -6.47 2.86 -14.75
N ALA A 109 -6.25 1.96 -15.71
CA ALA A 109 -5.14 1.02 -15.65
C ALA A 109 -4.49 0.88 -17.03
N THR A 110 -3.18 0.66 -17.01
CA THR A 110 -2.37 0.29 -18.17
C THR A 110 -1.63 -1.00 -17.83
N TYR A 111 -1.74 -2.02 -18.65
CA TYR A 111 -1.22 -3.35 -18.33
C TYR A 111 -0.60 -4.05 -19.53
N ALA A 112 0.44 -4.83 -19.22
CA ALA A 112 1.05 -5.78 -20.12
C ALA A 112 0.97 -7.15 -19.46
N ASN A 113 0.53 -8.15 -20.22
CA ASN A 113 0.45 -9.52 -19.76
C ASN A 113 1.43 -10.42 -20.52
N ASP A 114 1.54 -11.64 -20.04
CA ASP A 114 2.47 -12.67 -20.49
C ASP A 114 2.30 -13.11 -21.95
N VAL A 115 1.10 -12.95 -22.54
CA VAL A 115 0.79 -13.48 -23.89
C VAL A 115 0.43 -12.40 -24.90
N ALA A 116 -0.08 -11.23 -24.50
CA ALA A 116 -0.34 -10.14 -25.43
C ALA A 116 0.97 -9.40 -25.74
N SER A 117 1.34 -9.35 -27.03
CA SER A 117 2.49 -8.58 -27.53
C SER A 117 2.29 -7.05 -27.45
N GLY A 118 1.52 -6.55 -26.48
CA GLY A 118 1.13 -5.14 -26.40
C GLY A 118 0.66 -4.70 -25.02
N VAL A 119 0.63 -3.37 -24.88
CA VAL A 119 0.13 -2.67 -23.70
C VAL A 119 -1.34 -2.34 -23.91
N THR A 120 -2.20 -2.78 -23.00
CA THR A 120 -3.64 -2.50 -23.02
C THR A 120 -4.00 -1.45 -21.98
N LYS A 121 -5.12 -0.75 -22.19
CA LYS A 121 -5.64 0.26 -21.27
C LYS A 121 -7.07 -0.08 -20.88
N MET A 122 -7.39 0.10 -19.61
CA MET A 122 -8.75 0.03 -19.08
C MET A 122 -9.11 1.36 -18.45
N PHE A 123 -10.29 1.87 -18.76
CA PHE A 123 -10.92 2.95 -18.03
C PHE A 123 -12.26 2.47 -17.51
N ASN A 124 -12.49 2.68 -16.22
CA ASN A 124 -13.80 2.49 -15.62
C ASN A 124 -14.26 3.83 -15.04
N GLY A 125 -15.48 4.22 -15.40
CA GLY A 125 -16.13 5.42 -14.86
C GLY A 125 -16.51 5.24 -13.39
N SER A 126 -17.58 5.92 -12.97
CA SER A 126 -18.09 5.83 -11.60
C SER A 126 -18.42 4.38 -11.22
N SER A 127 -17.61 3.78 -10.36
CA SER A 127 -17.74 2.42 -9.85
C SER A 127 -17.43 2.41 -8.35
N THR A 128 -18.06 1.49 -7.62
CA THR A 128 -17.79 1.21 -6.21
C THR A 128 -16.79 0.05 -6.03
N SER A 129 -16.39 -0.58 -7.12
CA SER A 129 -15.37 -1.64 -7.17
C SER A 129 -14.34 -1.33 -8.26
N LEU A 130 -13.09 -1.13 -7.84
CA LEU A 130 -12.03 -0.62 -8.70
C LEU A 130 -11.04 -1.75 -8.98
N ALA A 131 -11.13 -2.27 -10.20
CA ALA A 131 -10.36 -3.42 -10.65
C ALA A 131 -8.95 -3.02 -11.10
N ILE A 132 -7.99 -3.91 -10.86
CA ILE A 132 -6.62 -3.85 -11.35
C ILE A 132 -6.46 -5.09 -12.23
N PRO A 133 -6.43 -4.97 -13.57
CA PRO A 133 -6.37 -6.10 -14.50
C PRO A 133 -4.98 -6.74 -14.47
N ASP A 134 -4.68 -7.49 -13.42
CA ASP A 134 -3.39 -8.11 -13.11
C ASP A 134 -3.44 -9.64 -13.17
N SER A 135 -4.43 -10.22 -13.84
CA SER A 135 -4.50 -11.65 -14.12
C SER A 135 -3.76 -12.02 -15.41
N TYR A 136 -3.36 -13.28 -15.52
CA TYR A 136 -2.79 -13.83 -16.76
C TYR A 136 -3.79 -13.89 -17.93
N SER A 137 -3.31 -13.68 -19.17
CA SER A 137 -4.16 -13.52 -20.37
C SER A 137 -4.95 -14.76 -20.77
N SER A 138 -4.24 -15.88 -20.90
CA SER A 138 -4.80 -17.21 -21.19
C SER A 138 -4.86 -18.06 -19.94
N GLY A 139 -4.43 -17.46 -18.82
CA GLY A 139 -4.20 -18.11 -17.56
C GLY A 139 -3.09 -19.17 -17.63
N ILE A 140 -2.22 -19.17 -16.64
CA ILE A 140 -1.11 -20.13 -16.55
C ILE A 140 -1.52 -21.27 -15.63
N THR A 141 -1.28 -22.50 -16.09
CA THR A 141 -1.37 -23.67 -15.22
C THR A 141 -0.28 -23.58 -14.16
N LEU A 142 -0.71 -23.47 -12.91
CA LEU A 142 0.18 -23.37 -11.77
C LEU A 142 0.74 -24.74 -11.41
N ALA A 143 2.07 -24.85 -11.29
CA ALA A 143 2.73 -26.07 -10.82
C ALA A 143 3.13 -26.01 -9.33
N SER A 144 3.29 -24.80 -8.77
CA SER A 144 3.63 -24.61 -7.34
C SER A 144 2.78 -23.52 -6.70
N GLY A 145 2.70 -22.34 -7.31
CA GLY A 145 1.79 -21.29 -6.87
C GLY A 145 1.89 -20.02 -7.70
N ILE A 146 1.19 -18.99 -7.26
CA ILE A 146 1.17 -17.66 -7.88
C ILE A 146 1.17 -16.60 -6.79
N SER A 147 1.78 -15.46 -7.11
CA SER A 147 1.90 -14.31 -6.23
C SER A 147 1.48 -13.04 -6.97
N LYS A 148 0.76 -12.18 -6.27
CA LYS A 148 0.48 -10.79 -6.65
C LYS A 148 1.10 -9.86 -5.62
N THR A 149 1.95 -8.96 -6.09
CA THR A 149 2.49 -7.86 -5.28
C THR A 149 1.89 -6.55 -5.75
N ILE A 150 1.05 -5.94 -4.90
CA ILE A 150 0.37 -4.68 -5.20
C ILE A 150 0.97 -3.61 -4.30
N THR A 151 1.48 -2.53 -4.89
CA THR A 151 2.03 -1.40 -4.13
C THR A 151 1.47 -0.10 -4.68
N PHE A 152 0.87 0.71 -3.81
CA PHE A 152 0.28 1.98 -4.22
C PHE A 152 0.39 3.04 -3.13
N GLN A 153 0.43 4.29 -3.59
CA GLN A 153 0.28 5.45 -2.72
C GLN A 153 -1.17 5.92 -2.72
N LEU A 154 -1.69 6.20 -1.52
CA LEU A 154 -2.99 6.84 -1.32
C LEU A 154 -2.77 8.27 -0.80
N THR A 155 -3.14 9.24 -1.61
CA THR A 155 -2.84 10.67 -1.43
C THR A 155 -4.12 11.50 -1.35
N PRO A 156 -4.27 12.37 -0.34
CA PRO A 156 -5.39 13.31 -0.27
C PRO A 156 -5.22 14.43 -1.30
N ILE A 157 -6.29 14.76 -2.02
CA ILE A 157 -6.34 15.84 -3.00
C ILE A 157 -7.17 17.01 -2.45
N PHE A 158 -6.62 18.21 -2.53
CA PHE A 158 -7.22 19.44 -2.00
C PHE A 158 -8.07 20.13 -3.05
N SER A 159 -9.16 20.74 -2.59
CA SER A 159 -10.01 21.60 -3.42
C SER A 159 -9.57 23.06 -3.28
N THR A 160 -9.91 23.74 -2.17
CA THR A 160 -9.61 25.17 -1.99
C THR A 160 -8.60 25.47 -0.88
N GLY A 161 -8.10 24.45 -0.18
CA GLY A 161 -7.11 24.62 0.89
C GLY A 161 -6.57 23.30 1.44
N PHE A 162 -5.45 23.36 2.17
CA PHE A 162 -4.72 22.16 2.66
C PHE A 162 -5.49 21.28 3.66
N THR A 163 -6.64 21.75 4.14
CA THR A 163 -7.57 21.05 5.04
C THR A 163 -8.87 20.64 4.34
N ASP A 164 -9.17 21.16 3.14
CA ASP A 164 -10.37 20.83 2.35
C ASP A 164 -10.06 19.67 1.41
N VAL A 165 -10.04 18.45 1.95
CA VAL A 165 -9.87 17.21 1.18
C VAL A 165 -11.22 16.68 0.77
N ARG A 166 -11.45 16.64 -0.55
CA ARG A 166 -12.70 16.12 -1.14
C ARG A 166 -12.51 14.83 -1.91
N GLN A 167 -11.27 14.51 -2.23
CA GLN A 167 -10.93 13.40 -3.11
C GLN A 167 -9.63 12.77 -2.65
N TRP A 168 -9.50 11.48 -2.88
CA TRP A 168 -8.25 10.76 -2.70
C TRP A 168 -7.85 10.12 -4.01
N LEU A 169 -6.55 10.15 -4.28
CA LEU A 169 -5.94 9.54 -5.45
C LEU A 169 -5.07 8.38 -4.97
N SER A 170 -5.37 7.19 -5.48
CA SER A 170 -4.50 6.04 -5.40
C SER A 170 -3.70 5.94 -6.69
N THR A 171 -2.38 5.74 -6.62
CA THR A 171 -1.54 5.43 -7.79
C THR A 171 -0.56 4.33 -7.43
N GLY A 172 -0.41 3.34 -8.31
CA GLY A 172 0.45 2.21 -7.98
C GLY A 172 0.62 1.22 -9.11
N ARG A 173 1.17 0.06 -8.73
CA ARG A 173 1.38 -1.08 -9.62
C ARG A 173 0.95 -2.37 -8.94
N SER A 174 0.52 -3.32 -9.75
CA SER A 174 0.40 -4.74 -9.40
C SER A 174 1.31 -5.56 -10.30
N VAL A 175 2.00 -6.53 -9.72
CA VAL A 175 2.86 -7.47 -10.43
C VAL A 175 2.44 -8.88 -10.05
N THR A 176 2.11 -9.68 -11.04
CA THR A 176 1.69 -11.07 -10.88
C THR A 176 2.76 -11.98 -11.47
N THR A 177 3.18 -12.99 -10.71
CA THR A 177 4.19 -13.97 -11.14
C THR A 177 3.88 -15.34 -10.57
N VAL A 178 4.34 -16.40 -11.25
CA VAL A 178 4.26 -17.76 -10.71
C VAL A 178 5.44 -18.04 -9.77
N THR A 179 5.20 -18.84 -8.74
CA THR A 179 6.24 -19.25 -7.78
C THR A 179 6.74 -20.66 -8.13
N GLY A 180 8.02 -20.92 -7.85
CA GLY A 180 8.59 -22.28 -7.89
C GLY A 180 8.72 -22.94 -9.27
N GLN A 181 8.70 -22.18 -10.37
CA GLN A 181 8.77 -22.71 -11.73
C GLN A 181 9.89 -22.05 -12.55
N ALA A 182 10.59 -22.84 -13.38
CA ALA A 182 11.75 -22.37 -14.15
C ALA A 182 11.39 -21.34 -15.25
N ASN A 183 10.18 -21.43 -15.79
CA ASN A 183 9.64 -20.49 -16.79
C ASN A 183 8.64 -19.53 -16.14
N ALA A 184 9.10 -18.73 -15.17
CA ALA A 184 8.23 -17.76 -14.51
C ALA A 184 7.98 -16.54 -15.41
N SER A 185 6.80 -16.47 -16.00
CA SER A 185 6.27 -15.27 -16.67
C SER A 185 5.86 -14.20 -15.66
N ILE A 186 5.63 -12.98 -16.15
CA ILE A 186 5.21 -11.85 -15.34
C ILE A 186 4.10 -11.09 -16.07
N THR A 187 3.05 -10.74 -15.34
CA THR A 187 2.05 -9.74 -15.74
C THR A 187 2.22 -8.51 -14.86
N MET A 188 2.11 -7.31 -15.46
CA MET A 188 2.26 -6.06 -14.73
C MET A 188 1.18 -5.06 -15.14
N THR A 189 0.63 -4.39 -14.13
CA THR A 189 -0.43 -3.40 -14.28
C THR A 189 -0.11 -2.18 -13.47
N GLU A 190 -0.01 -1.02 -14.13
CA GLU A 190 -0.02 0.28 -13.47
C GLU A 190 -1.47 0.76 -13.37
N PHE A 191 -1.85 1.33 -12.24
CA PHE A 191 -3.22 1.76 -12.01
C PHE A 191 -3.30 3.07 -11.23
N ALA A 192 -4.41 3.78 -11.46
CA ALA A 192 -4.82 4.93 -10.71
C ALA A 192 -6.31 4.83 -10.37
N HIS A 193 -6.66 5.09 -9.11
CA HIS A 193 -8.04 5.17 -8.65
C HIS A 193 -8.31 6.55 -8.06
N SER A 194 -9.45 7.14 -8.38
CA SER A 194 -9.85 8.42 -7.81
C SER A 194 -11.19 8.29 -7.12
N ILE A 195 -11.25 8.57 -5.82
CA ILE A 195 -12.43 8.34 -4.99
C ILE A 195 -12.89 9.63 -4.29
N GLY A 196 -14.20 9.82 -4.16
CA GLY A 196 -14.79 10.97 -3.47
C GLY A 196 -15.07 10.69 -1.99
N GLY A 197 -14.58 11.53 -1.08
CA GLY A 197 -14.79 11.36 0.37
C GLY A 197 -13.59 10.75 1.12
N VAL A 198 -13.77 10.41 2.40
CA VAL A 198 -12.67 9.97 3.29
C VAL A 198 -12.71 8.45 3.45
N PRO A 199 -11.73 7.71 2.89
CA PRO A 199 -11.62 6.27 3.13
C PRO A 199 -11.29 6.02 4.59
N GLN A 200 -11.94 5.03 5.19
CA GLN A 200 -11.69 4.58 6.55
C GLN A 200 -11.52 3.06 6.64
N ASN A 201 -11.63 2.39 5.49
CA ASN A 201 -11.37 0.97 5.35
C ASN A 201 -11.00 0.66 3.89
N LEU A 202 -10.20 -0.38 3.68
CA LEU A 202 -9.94 -0.98 2.37
C LEU A 202 -10.43 -2.43 2.37
N LEU A 203 -11.24 -2.82 1.39
CA LEU A 203 -11.47 -4.22 1.05
C LEU A 203 -10.59 -4.56 -0.15
N ILE A 204 -9.75 -5.57 -0.01
CA ILE A 204 -8.81 -6.00 -1.03
C ILE A 204 -9.11 -7.47 -1.32
N ASN A 205 -9.49 -7.76 -2.56
CA ASN A 205 -9.60 -9.12 -3.06
C ASN A 205 -8.54 -9.28 -4.16
N PRO A 206 -7.50 -10.10 -3.96
CA PRO A 206 -6.45 -10.32 -4.97
C PRO A 206 -6.91 -11.17 -6.16
N GLY A 207 -8.08 -11.80 -6.10
CA GLY A 207 -8.62 -12.65 -7.15
C GLY A 207 -7.85 -13.97 -7.29
N LEU A 208 -7.18 -14.44 -6.23
CA LEU A 208 -6.30 -15.60 -6.28
C LEU A 208 -6.98 -16.89 -5.77
N ASP A 209 -8.31 -16.95 -5.63
CA ASP A 209 -9.09 -18.09 -5.12
C ASP A 209 -8.97 -19.42 -5.93
N LEU A 210 -7.75 -19.94 -6.10
CA LEU A 210 -7.36 -20.96 -7.06
C LEU A 210 -7.10 -22.32 -6.41
N GLY A 211 -7.02 -22.42 -5.08
CA GLY A 211 -6.71 -23.70 -4.43
C GLY A 211 -6.91 -23.83 -2.92
N SER A 212 -7.66 -22.93 -2.25
CA SER A 212 -7.82 -22.83 -0.77
C SER A 212 -6.88 -21.78 -0.15
N PRO A 213 -7.29 -21.09 0.93
CA PRO A 213 -7.37 -19.64 0.97
C PRO A 213 -6.04 -18.93 0.73
N ASP A 214 -6.14 -17.80 0.04
CA ASP A 214 -4.98 -16.97 -0.28
C ASP A 214 -4.32 -16.46 0.98
N LEU A 215 -2.99 -16.53 1.03
CA LEU A 215 -2.20 -15.87 2.06
C LEU A 215 -2.07 -14.40 1.64
N ILE A 216 -2.72 -13.50 2.38
CA ILE A 216 -2.70 -12.06 2.12
C ILE A 216 -1.99 -11.36 3.28
N SER A 217 -0.92 -10.65 2.95
CA SER A 217 -0.21 -9.72 3.83
C SER A 217 -0.47 -8.29 3.37
N VAL A 218 -0.87 -7.40 4.28
CA VAL A 218 -1.04 -5.97 4.00
C VAL A 218 -0.26 -5.16 5.01
N SER A 219 0.56 -4.24 4.52
CA SER A 219 1.26 -3.24 5.32
C SER A 219 0.90 -1.83 4.84
N ILE A 220 0.59 -0.95 5.78
CA ILE A 220 0.36 0.48 5.52
C ILE A 220 1.43 1.27 6.23
N TYR A 221 2.18 2.04 5.43
CA TYR A 221 3.11 3.04 5.91
C TYR A 221 2.51 4.42 5.70
N ARG A 222 2.87 5.38 6.55
CA ARG A 222 2.51 6.78 6.37
C ARG A 222 3.73 7.69 6.41
N THR A 223 3.63 8.78 5.66
CA THR A 223 4.57 9.91 5.68
C THR A 223 3.78 11.17 5.94
N ALA A 224 4.22 11.98 6.90
CA ALA A 224 3.59 13.26 7.17
C ALA A 224 3.76 14.19 5.96
N ARG A 225 2.71 14.92 5.59
CA ARG A 225 2.81 15.93 4.52
C ARG A 225 3.56 17.20 4.94
N LYS A 226 3.78 17.38 6.24
CA LYS A 226 4.37 18.58 6.87
C LYS A 226 5.30 18.17 8.00
#